data_AF-A0A4Q5YCM1-F1
#
_entry.id   AF-A0A4Q5YCM1-F1
#
_cell.length_a   1.000
_cell.length_b   1.000
_cell.length_c   1.000
_cell.angle_alpha   90.00
_cell.angle_beta   90.00
_cell.angle_gamma   90.00
#
_symmetry.space_group_name_H-M   'P 1'
#
loop_
_entity.id
_entity.type
_entity.pdbx_description
1 polymer ?
#
loop_
_entity_poly.entity_id
_entity_poly.type
_entity_poly.pdbx_seq_one_letter_code
_entity_poly.pdbx_strand_id
1 'polypeptide(L)'
;MKIKSFLAKPFANYIYKGVKKGMVTAVQDQENILKELLKSGKDTEFGKEHQLDKVGSYEEFRKAVPIRDYEQLRPYFDKIKDGKHNVLWKGKPIYLAKTSGTTSGVKYIPISKQSIDNHINTARNALLSYIAESGNSRFTDGKMIFLSGSPELERIGGI
;
A
#
# COMPACT_ATOMS: atom_id res chain seq x y z
N MET A 1 11.18 29.04 22.78
CA MET A 1 11.50 27.75 22.13
C MET A 1 10.21 27.19 21.55
N LYS A 2 10.15 26.85 20.26
CA LYS A 2 8.91 26.32 19.68
C LYS A 2 8.75 24.86 20.10
N ILE A 3 7.69 24.57 20.86
CA ILE A 3 7.46 23.27 21.53
C ILE A 3 7.42 22.09 20.53
N LYS A 4 6.97 22.35 19.29
CA LYS A 4 6.83 21.32 18.25
C LYS A 4 8.17 20.75 17.80
N SER A 5 9.15 21.58 17.44
CA SER A 5 10.49 21.09 17.06
C SER A 5 11.24 20.42 18.21
N PHE A 6 11.01 20.88 19.45
CA PHE A 6 11.59 20.25 20.64
C PHE A 6 11.08 18.82 20.84
N LEU A 7 9.76 18.59 20.70
CA LEU A 7 9.15 17.27 20.84
C LEU A 7 9.28 16.38 19.60
N ALA A 8 9.53 16.97 18.42
CA ALA A 8 9.67 16.22 17.17
C ALA A 8 10.89 15.29 17.16
N LYS A 9 12.02 15.71 17.72
CA LYS A 9 13.26 14.92 17.76
C LYS A 9 13.14 13.61 18.57
N PRO A 10 12.69 13.62 19.84
CA PRO A 10 12.55 12.37 20.60
C PRO A 10 11.55 11.41 19.96
N PHE A 11 10.43 11.92 19.43
CA PHE A 11 9.45 11.10 18.73
C PHE A 11 10.00 10.50 17.43
N ALA A 12 10.71 11.31 16.62
CA ALA A 12 11.39 10.85 15.42
C ALA A 12 12.38 9.73 15.71
N ASN A 13 13.20 9.89 16.74
CA ASN A 13 14.17 8.87 17.16
C ASN A 13 13.50 7.57 17.63
N TYR A 14 12.38 7.66 18.34
CA TYR A 14 11.61 6.47 18.74
C TYR A 14 11.12 5.68 17.52
N ILE A 15 10.47 6.35 16.57
CA ILE A 15 9.98 5.72 15.34
C ILE A 15 11.12 5.17 14.49
N TYR A 16 12.19 5.95 14.31
CA TYR A 16 13.37 5.56 13.54
C TYR A 16 14.07 4.32 14.11
N LYS A 17 14.17 4.20 15.44
CA LYS A 17 14.69 2.98 16.10
C LYS A 17 13.82 1.77 15.79
N GLY A 18 12.49 1.93 15.79
CA GLY A 18 11.57 0.87 15.37
C GLY A 18 11.81 0.41 13.93
N VAL A 19 11.95 1.37 13.00
CA VAL A 19 12.26 1.10 11.59
C VAL A 19 13.61 0.37 11.45
N LYS A 20 14.67 0.84 12.11
CA LYS A 20 15.99 0.16 12.11
C LYS A 20 15.92 -1.26 12.66
N LYS A 21 15.14 -1.47 13.71
CA LYS A 21 14.96 -2.81 14.28
C LYS A 21 14.31 -3.75 13.27
N GLY A 22 13.27 -3.30 12.56
CA GLY A 22 12.62 -4.08 11.51
C GLY A 22 13.51 -4.38 10.31
N MET A 23 14.46 -3.49 9.96
CA MET A 23 15.40 -3.75 8.86
C MET A 23 16.26 -5.00 9.09
N VAL A 24 16.54 -5.37 10.35
CA VAL A 24 17.35 -6.56 10.69
C VAL A 24 16.60 -7.87 10.37
N THR A 25 15.27 -7.85 10.36
CA THR A 25 14.40 -9.02 10.14
C THR A 25 13.76 -9.04 8.74
N ALA A 26 14.20 -8.18 7.83
CA ALA A 26 13.51 -7.89 6.56
C ALA A 26 13.13 -9.13 5.74
N VAL A 27 14.01 -10.14 5.65
CA VAL A 27 13.72 -11.39 4.92
C VAL A 27 12.59 -12.16 5.59
N GLN A 28 12.67 -12.35 6.91
CA GLN A 28 11.63 -13.04 7.67
C GLN A 28 10.28 -12.30 7.61
N ASP A 29 10.32 -10.97 7.65
CA ASP A 29 9.14 -10.12 7.54
C ASP A 29 8.48 -10.28 6.16
N GLN A 30 9.24 -10.33 5.06
CA GLN A 30 8.72 -10.60 3.73
C GLN A 30 8.06 -11.99 3.61
N GLU A 31 8.67 -13.02 4.20
CA GLU A 31 8.06 -14.36 4.23
C GLU A 31 6.74 -14.39 5.01
N ASN A 32 6.68 -13.70 6.14
CA ASN A 32 5.47 -13.60 6.95
C ASN A 32 4.38 -12.84 6.21
N ILE A 33 4.72 -11.72 5.57
CA ILE A 33 3.81 -10.95 4.72
C ILE A 33 3.27 -11.84 3.59
N LEU A 34 4.12 -12.59 2.89
CA LEU A 34 3.68 -13.49 1.83
C LEU A 34 2.68 -14.53 2.35
N LYS A 35 2.96 -15.17 3.48
CA LYS A 35 2.06 -16.16 4.11
C LYS A 35 0.70 -15.53 4.45
N GLU A 36 0.68 -14.32 4.99
CA GLU A 36 -0.57 -13.61 5.32
C GLU A 36 -1.37 -13.22 4.08
N LEU A 37 -0.69 -12.75 3.03
CA LEU A 37 -1.31 -12.40 1.75
C LEU A 37 -1.92 -13.63 1.08
N LEU A 38 -1.19 -14.75 1.02
CA LEU A 38 -1.69 -16.02 0.47
C LEU A 38 -2.91 -16.52 1.24
N LYS A 39 -2.81 -16.56 2.58
CA LYS A 39 -3.92 -16.98 3.45
C LYS A 39 -5.17 -16.13 3.26
N SER A 40 -5.01 -14.82 3.08
CA SER A 40 -6.12 -13.88 2.91
C SER A 40 -6.69 -13.88 1.49
N GLY A 41 -5.85 -14.14 0.49
CA GLY A 41 -6.18 -14.04 -0.93
C GLY A 41 -6.70 -15.34 -1.55
N LYS A 42 -6.47 -16.51 -0.94
CA LYS A 42 -6.79 -17.82 -1.53
C LYS A 42 -8.25 -18.00 -1.98
N ASP A 43 -9.20 -17.40 -1.27
CA ASP A 43 -10.64 -17.57 -1.56
C ASP A 43 -11.18 -16.57 -2.59
N THR A 44 -10.33 -15.64 -3.06
CA THR A 44 -10.67 -14.68 -4.11
C THR A 44 -10.70 -15.37 -5.49
N GLU A 45 -11.32 -14.74 -6.47
CA GLU A 45 -11.30 -15.24 -7.86
C GLU A 45 -9.87 -15.41 -8.37
N PHE A 46 -9.01 -14.41 -8.16
CA PHE A 46 -7.59 -14.51 -8.47
C PHE A 46 -6.92 -15.64 -7.69
N GLY A 47 -7.24 -15.78 -6.39
CA GLY A 47 -6.68 -16.83 -5.55
C GLY A 47 -6.99 -18.24 -6.05
N LYS A 48 -8.23 -18.48 -6.48
CA LYS A 48 -8.69 -19.76 -7.02
C LYS A 48 -8.06 -20.06 -8.38
N GLU A 49 -8.02 -19.07 -9.27
CA GLU A 49 -7.41 -19.23 -10.60
C GLU A 49 -5.91 -19.57 -10.54
N HIS A 50 -5.20 -19.10 -9.50
CA HIS A 50 -3.78 -19.38 -9.28
C HIS A 50 -3.53 -20.47 -8.24
N GLN A 51 -4.57 -21.13 -7.72
CA GLN A 51 -4.47 -22.20 -6.72
C GLN A 51 -3.63 -21.78 -5.50
N LEU A 52 -3.83 -20.56 -4.99
CA LEU A 52 -3.04 -20.02 -3.88
C LEU A 52 -3.21 -20.80 -2.58
N ASP A 53 -4.26 -21.61 -2.46
CA ASP A 53 -4.47 -22.57 -1.37
C ASP A 53 -3.41 -23.69 -1.33
N LYS A 54 -2.76 -23.97 -2.46
CA LYS A 54 -1.70 -24.98 -2.61
C LYS A 54 -0.29 -24.39 -2.54
N VAL A 55 -0.16 -23.08 -2.41
CA VAL A 55 1.14 -22.39 -2.37
C VAL A 55 1.64 -22.33 -0.92
N GLY A 56 2.70 -23.08 -0.61
CA GLY A 56 3.33 -23.14 0.71
C GLY A 56 4.67 -22.41 0.79
N SER A 57 5.27 -22.04 -0.34
CA SER A 57 6.60 -21.44 -0.41
C SER A 57 6.69 -20.30 -1.44
N TYR A 58 7.74 -19.47 -1.32
CA TYR A 58 8.02 -18.42 -2.31
C TYR A 58 8.27 -18.99 -3.72
N GLU A 59 8.94 -20.14 -3.82
CA GLU A 59 9.20 -20.78 -5.11
C GLU A 59 7.92 -21.28 -5.79
N GLU A 60 6.98 -21.83 -5.02
CA GLU A 60 5.65 -22.18 -5.53
C GLU A 60 4.84 -20.94 -5.88
N PHE A 61 4.93 -19.87 -5.09
CA PHE A 61 4.26 -18.60 -5.39
C PHE A 61 4.73 -18.03 -6.74
N ARG A 62 6.04 -18.02 -6.98
CA ARG A 62 6.63 -17.52 -8.23
C ARG A 62 6.20 -18.33 -9.46
N LYS A 63 5.95 -19.63 -9.29
CA LYS A 63 5.41 -20.49 -10.35
C LYS A 63 3.90 -20.26 -10.56
N ALA A 64 3.16 -20.10 -9.46
CA ALA A 64 1.72 -19.91 -9.50
C ALA A 64 1.32 -18.54 -10.04
N VAL A 65 2.03 -17.47 -9.67
CA VAL A 65 1.68 -16.08 -10.00
C VAL A 65 2.76 -15.47 -10.90
N PRO A 66 2.55 -15.46 -12.24
CA PRO A 66 3.50 -14.83 -13.15
C PRO A 66 3.50 -13.31 -12.99
N ILE A 67 4.63 -12.69 -13.33
CA ILE A 67 4.75 -11.23 -13.41
C ILE A 67 3.80 -10.72 -14.50
N ARG A 68 3.02 -9.68 -14.17
CA ARG A 68 2.02 -9.11 -15.07
C ARG A 68 2.08 -7.60 -15.11
N ASP A 69 1.76 -7.05 -16.27
CA ASP A 69 1.47 -5.63 -16.43
C ASP A 69 -0.01 -5.31 -16.13
N TYR A 70 -0.39 -4.04 -16.33
CA TYR A 70 -1.75 -3.58 -16.09
C TYR A 70 -2.75 -4.23 -17.06
N GLU A 71 -2.42 -4.38 -18.35
CA GLU A 71 -3.36 -4.92 -19.34
C GLU A 71 -3.65 -6.39 -19.07
N GLN A 72 -2.65 -7.14 -18.60
CA GLN A 72 -2.81 -8.52 -18.17
C GLN A 72 -3.65 -8.67 -16.88
N LEU A 73 -3.72 -7.64 -16.04
CA LEU A 73 -4.56 -7.61 -14.84
C LEU A 73 -5.91 -6.91 -15.06
N ARG A 74 -6.08 -6.20 -16.17
CA ARG A 74 -7.28 -5.45 -16.53
C ARG A 74 -8.57 -6.26 -16.42
N PRO A 75 -8.64 -7.55 -16.82
CA PRO A 75 -9.85 -8.34 -16.64
C PRO A 75 -10.33 -8.42 -15.19
N TYR A 76 -9.42 -8.38 -14.20
CA TYR A 76 -9.79 -8.33 -12.79
C TYR A 76 -10.20 -6.94 -12.35
N PHE A 77 -9.50 -5.90 -12.82
CA PHE A 77 -9.83 -4.51 -12.50
C PHE A 77 -11.20 -4.11 -13.03
N ASP A 78 -11.55 -4.54 -14.24
CA ASP A 78 -12.84 -4.27 -14.86
C ASP A 78 -13.97 -4.96 -14.07
N LYS A 79 -13.80 -6.24 -13.66
CA LYS A 79 -14.75 -6.93 -12.75
C LYS A 79 -14.96 -6.15 -11.44
N ILE A 80 -13.89 -5.62 -10.85
CA ILE A 80 -13.97 -4.80 -9.62
C ILE A 80 -14.72 -3.50 -9.88
N LYS A 81 -14.42 -2.84 -11.01
CA LYS A 81 -15.08 -1.60 -11.44
C LYS A 81 -16.58 -1.81 -11.68
N ASP A 82 -16.96 -2.98 -12.20
CA ASP A 82 -18.36 -3.39 -12.35
C ASP A 82 -19.03 -3.78 -11.02
N GLY A 83 -18.28 -3.73 -9.92
CA GLY A 83 -18.79 -3.92 -8.56
C GLY A 83 -18.71 -5.35 -8.03
N LYS A 84 -17.99 -6.25 -8.72
CA LYS A 84 -17.72 -7.60 -8.21
C LYS A 84 -16.81 -7.53 -6.98
N HIS A 85 -17.15 -8.32 -5.97
CA HIS A 85 -16.38 -8.45 -4.73
C HIS A 85 -15.53 -9.72 -4.75
N ASN A 86 -14.52 -9.81 -3.89
CA ASN A 86 -13.62 -10.98 -3.78
C ASN A 86 -12.86 -11.31 -5.08
N VAL A 87 -12.46 -10.30 -5.87
CA VAL A 87 -11.77 -10.52 -7.15
C VAL A 87 -10.25 -10.69 -6.95
N LEU A 88 -9.53 -9.60 -6.63
CA LEU A 88 -8.10 -9.62 -6.31
C LEU A 88 -7.83 -9.66 -4.80
N TRP A 89 -8.80 -9.21 -4.01
CA TRP A 89 -8.72 -9.14 -2.55
C TRP A 89 -10.10 -9.35 -1.95
N LYS A 90 -10.16 -9.75 -0.69
CA LYS A 90 -11.42 -9.96 0.03
C LYS A 90 -12.24 -8.67 0.12
N GLY A 91 -13.55 -8.80 -0.05
CA GLY A 91 -14.51 -7.70 -0.04
C GLY A 91 -14.44 -6.83 -1.29
N LYS A 92 -14.80 -5.56 -1.12
CA LYS A 92 -14.65 -4.51 -2.13
C LYS A 92 -13.52 -3.54 -1.72
N PRO A 93 -12.81 -2.94 -2.68
CA PRO A 93 -11.93 -1.82 -2.40
C PRO A 93 -12.75 -0.63 -1.88
N ILE A 94 -12.08 0.30 -1.18
CA ILE A 94 -12.71 1.53 -0.68
C ILE A 94 -12.55 2.70 -1.65
N TYR A 95 -11.58 2.63 -2.56
CA TYR A 95 -11.37 3.59 -3.65
C TYR A 95 -10.78 2.89 -4.87
N LEU A 96 -10.99 3.49 -6.04
CA LEU A 96 -10.22 3.20 -7.24
C LEU A 96 -9.33 4.41 -7.55
N ALA A 97 -8.02 4.26 -7.36
CA ALA A 97 -7.08 5.31 -7.72
C ALA A 97 -6.98 5.40 -9.25
N LYS A 98 -7.38 6.56 -9.78
CA LYS A 98 -7.31 6.88 -11.20
C LYS A 98 -5.89 7.34 -11.54
N THR A 99 -5.21 6.63 -12.45
CA THR A 99 -3.91 7.09 -12.97
C THR A 99 -4.05 7.46 -14.45
N SER A 100 -3.42 8.57 -14.84
CA SER A 100 -3.53 9.19 -16.16
C SER A 100 -2.72 8.45 -17.24
N GLY A 101 -2.67 7.12 -17.18
CA GLY A 101 -1.80 6.27 -18.00
C GLY A 101 -1.66 6.79 -19.43
N THR A 102 -0.42 7.09 -19.84
CA THR A 102 -0.11 7.79 -21.09
C THR A 102 -0.29 6.94 -22.34
N THR A 103 -0.56 5.64 -22.20
CA THR A 103 -0.52 4.67 -23.32
C THR A 103 -1.80 3.85 -23.51
N SER A 104 -2.61 3.62 -22.46
CA SER A 104 -3.76 2.70 -22.51
C SER A 104 -5.08 3.33 -22.07
N GLY A 105 -5.11 4.66 -21.94
CA GLY A 105 -6.20 5.37 -21.28
C GLY A 105 -6.13 5.25 -19.75
N VAL A 106 -7.25 5.60 -19.11
CA VAL A 106 -7.35 5.70 -17.66
C VAL A 106 -7.20 4.32 -17.00
N LYS A 107 -6.27 4.22 -16.05
CA LYS A 107 -6.10 3.01 -15.22
C LYS A 107 -6.78 3.19 -13.88
N TYR A 108 -7.41 2.11 -13.38
CA TYR A 108 -8.10 2.07 -12.10
C TYR A 108 -7.40 1.07 -11.18
N ILE A 109 -6.73 1.58 -10.14
CA ILE A 109 -6.00 0.75 -9.19
C ILE A 109 -6.83 0.60 -7.91
N PRO A 110 -7.25 -0.63 -7.54
CA PRO A 110 -7.99 -0.88 -6.32
C PRO A 110 -7.19 -0.53 -5.06
N ILE A 111 -7.79 0.27 -4.16
CA ILE A 111 -7.25 0.57 -2.83
C ILE A 111 -8.09 -0.18 -1.79
N SER A 112 -7.45 -1.11 -1.07
CA SER A 112 -8.11 -1.86 -0.01
C SER A 112 -8.17 -1.06 1.28
N LYS A 113 -9.12 -1.37 2.16
CA LYS A 113 -9.16 -0.76 3.50
C LYS A 113 -7.89 -1.08 4.29
N GLN A 114 -7.34 -2.28 4.12
CA GLN A 114 -6.16 -2.75 4.85
C GLN A 114 -4.87 -2.02 4.43
N SER A 115 -4.80 -1.44 3.22
CA SER A 115 -3.59 -0.72 2.79
C SER A 115 -3.52 0.73 3.30
N ILE A 116 -4.59 1.28 3.88
CA ILE A 116 -4.65 2.70 4.28
C ILE A 116 -3.59 3.05 5.30
N ASP A 117 -3.41 2.22 6.31
CA ASP A 117 -2.40 2.45 7.34
C ASP A 117 -0.99 2.43 6.74
N ASN A 118 -0.74 1.62 5.70
CA ASN A 118 0.57 1.61 5.02
C ASN A 118 0.84 2.95 4.33
N HIS A 119 -0.16 3.54 3.65
CA HIS A 119 -0.01 4.84 3.00
C HIS A 119 0.28 5.96 4.01
N ILE A 120 -0.49 6.01 5.09
CA ILE A 120 -0.36 7.05 6.14
C ILE A 120 0.95 6.89 6.91
N ASN A 121 1.25 5.68 7.39
CA ASN A 121 2.43 5.42 8.19
C ASN A 121 3.72 5.60 7.38
N THR A 122 3.73 5.25 6.09
CA THR A 122 4.92 5.46 5.24
C THR A 122 5.22 6.95 5.08
N ALA A 123 4.23 7.78 4.76
CA ALA A 123 4.42 9.23 4.62
C ALA A 123 4.90 9.86 5.93
N ARG A 124 4.28 9.49 7.07
CA ARG A 124 4.71 9.93 8.39
C ARG A 124 6.15 9.51 8.69
N ASN A 125 6.46 8.24 8.51
CA ASN A 125 7.77 7.68 8.84
C ASN A 125 8.87 8.28 7.96
N ALA A 126 8.60 8.62 6.69
CA ALA A 126 9.56 9.30 5.84
C ALA A 126 10.02 10.65 6.45
N LEU A 127 9.07 11.47 6.91
CA LEU A 127 9.38 12.75 7.56
C LEU A 127 10.12 12.56 8.90
N LEU A 128 9.74 11.55 9.68
CA LEU A 128 10.36 11.27 10.96
C LEU A 128 11.78 10.69 10.81
N SER A 129 12.00 9.80 9.84
CA SER A 129 13.33 9.32 9.49
C SER A 129 14.23 10.47 9.05
N TYR A 130 13.72 11.40 8.23
CA TYR A 130 14.46 12.61 7.88
C TYR A 130 14.88 13.43 9.12
N ILE A 131 13.96 13.66 10.07
CA ILE A 131 14.28 14.37 11.32
C ILE A 131 15.33 13.61 12.13
N ALA A 132 15.22 12.29 12.24
CA ALA A 132 16.14 11.46 13.00
C ALA A 132 17.54 11.44 12.40
N GLU A 133 17.66 11.36 11.07
CA GLU A 133 18.94 11.30 10.37
C GLU A 133 19.62 12.66 10.23
N SER A 134 18.86 13.71 9.88
CA SER A 134 19.42 15.05 9.65
C SER A 134 19.49 15.91 10.91
N GLY A 135 18.74 15.56 11.96
CA GLY A 135 18.50 16.41 13.13
C GLY A 135 17.64 17.66 12.83
N ASN A 136 17.24 17.88 11.57
CA ASN A 136 16.50 19.06 11.14
C ASN A 136 14.99 18.88 11.36
N SER A 137 14.48 19.48 12.43
CA SER A 137 13.05 19.55 12.76
C SER A 137 12.46 20.95 12.55
N ARG A 138 13.25 21.92 12.05
CA ARG A 138 12.81 23.32 11.94
C ARG A 138 11.60 23.51 11.03
N PHE A 139 11.43 22.65 10.02
CA PHE A 139 10.29 22.72 9.11
C PHE A 139 8.95 22.46 9.82
N THR A 140 8.95 21.71 10.94
CA THR A 140 7.73 21.43 11.73
C THR A 140 7.16 22.67 12.42
N ASP A 141 7.98 23.70 12.56
CA ASP A 141 7.63 25.00 13.15
C ASP A 141 7.13 26.01 12.10
N GLY A 142 7.19 25.66 10.83
CA GLY A 142 6.74 26.46 9.70
C GLY A 142 5.29 26.20 9.33
N LYS A 143 4.80 26.96 8.34
CA LYS A 143 3.53 26.65 7.67
C LYS A 143 3.79 25.61 6.60
N MET A 144 2.93 24.59 6.52
CA MET A 144 2.95 23.61 5.44
C MET A 144 1.87 24.00 4.43
N ILE A 145 2.27 24.13 3.16
CA ILE A 145 1.32 24.28 2.06
C ILE A 145 1.22 22.91 1.40
N PHE A 146 0.01 22.39 1.33
CA PHE A 146 -0.29 21.17 0.61
C PHE A 146 -1.00 21.55 -0.69
N LEU A 147 -0.34 21.30 -1.82
CA LEU A 147 -0.90 21.53 -3.14
C LEU A 147 -1.49 20.21 -3.64
N SER A 148 -2.74 19.94 -3.30
CA SER A 148 -3.50 18.84 -3.88
C SER A 148 -4.38 19.32 -5.01
N GLY A 149 -4.63 18.45 -5.98
CA GLY A 149 -5.81 18.59 -6.84
C GLY A 149 -7.09 18.52 -6.00
N SER A 150 -8.18 19.07 -6.53
CA SER A 150 -9.53 18.81 -6.03
C SER A 150 -10.09 17.64 -6.83
N PRO A 151 -10.07 16.40 -6.29
CA PRO A 151 -10.62 15.28 -7.02
C PRO A 151 -12.15 15.37 -7.01
N GLU A 152 -12.75 15.35 -8.19
CA GLU A 152 -14.17 15.03 -8.30
C GLU A 152 -14.32 13.51 -8.12
N LEU A 153 -15.11 13.12 -7.12
CA LEU A 153 -15.37 11.72 -6.82
C LEU A 153 -16.60 11.24 -7.60
N GLU A 154 -16.45 10.11 -8.27
CA GLU A 154 -17.53 9.40 -8.94
C GLU A 154 -17.76 8.06 -8.24
N ARG A 155 -19.02 7.65 -8.11
CA ARG A 155 -19.40 6.34 -7.55
C ARG A 155 -19.47 5.31 -8.68
N ILE A 156 -18.64 4.28 -8.63
CA ILE A 156 -18.52 3.26 -9.68
C ILE A 156 -18.52 1.87 -9.03
N GLY A 157 -19.35 0.94 -9.50
CA GLY A 157 -19.39 -0.43 -8.94
C GLY A 157 -19.81 -0.52 -7.46
N GLY A 158 -20.40 0.55 -6.93
CA GLY A 158 -20.70 0.70 -5.51
C GLY A 158 -19.50 1.06 -4.63
N ILE A 159 -18.38 1.47 -5.23
CA ILE A 159 -17.19 2.02 -4.57
C ILE A 159 -17.33 3.54 -4.58
#